data_AF-A0A117LYN9-F1
#
_entry.id   AF-A0A117LYN9-F1
#
_cell.length_a   1.000
_cell.length_b   1.000
_cell.length_c   1.000
_cell.angle_alpha   90.00
_cell.angle_beta   90.00
_cell.angle_gamma   90.00
#
_symmetry.space_group_name_H-M   'P 1'
#
loop_
_entity.id
_entity.type
_entity.pdbx_description
1 polymer ?
#
loop_
_entity_poly.entity_id
_entity_poly.type
_entity_poly.pdbx_seq_one_letter_code
_entity_poly.pdbx_strand_id
1 'polypeptide(L)'
;MIEQQYKDLFQQFRSELDANSVEGMNRHRDAAFDRFQQIGFPTSREEDYKHSDLARAFDADLGLNLRNIPIPVNPYDAFKCD
;
A
#
# COMPACT_ATOMS: atom_id res chain seq x y z
N MET A 1 3.86 12.31 -9.39
CA MET A 1 3.11 12.33 -8.12
C MET A 1 3.12 10.92 -7.56
N ILE A 2 3.14 10.76 -6.25
CA ILE A 2 3.27 9.46 -5.59
C ILE A 2 2.17 8.47 -6.01
N GLU A 3 0.96 8.92 -6.40
CA GLU A 3 -0.08 8.01 -6.90
C GLU A 3 0.33 7.25 -8.16
N GLN A 4 1.09 7.86 -9.06
CA GLN A 4 1.49 7.20 -10.30
C GLN A 4 2.39 6.00 -10.01
N GLN A 5 3.31 6.15 -9.06
CA GLN A 5 4.14 5.04 -8.60
C GLN A 5 3.28 3.87 -8.10
N TYR A 6 2.27 4.11 -7.27
CA TYR A 6 1.39 3.05 -6.77
C TYR A 6 0.54 2.43 -7.89
N LYS A 7 0.11 3.23 -8.88
CA LYS A 7 -0.60 2.71 -10.06
C LYS A 7 0.28 1.78 -10.88
N ASP A 8 1.50 2.22 -11.17
CA ASP A 8 2.49 1.47 -11.95
C ASP A 8 2.88 0.17 -11.24
N LEU A 9 3.17 0.23 -9.94
CA LEU A 9 3.50 -0.94 -9.13
C LEU A 9 2.39 -1.99 -9.15
N PHE A 10 1.14 -1.57 -8.94
CA PHE A 10 0.01 -2.48 -8.93
C PHE A 10 -0.19 -3.16 -10.29
N GLN A 11 -0.09 -2.41 -11.39
CA GLN A 11 -0.23 -2.93 -12.75
C GLN A 11 0.93 -3.86 -13.12
N GLN A 12 2.16 -3.44 -12.83
CA GLN A 12 3.38 -4.19 -13.15
C GLN A 12 3.42 -5.55 -12.45
N PHE A 13 2.99 -5.62 -11.19
CA PHE A 13 3.10 -6.82 -10.36
C PHE A 13 1.75 -7.51 -10.11
N ARG A 14 0.71 -7.21 -10.89
CA ARG A 14 -0.66 -7.67 -10.61
C ARG A 14 -0.76 -9.19 -10.42
N SER A 15 -0.23 -9.95 -11.38
CA SER A 15 -0.29 -11.41 -11.35
C SER A 15 0.45 -12.02 -10.16
N GLU A 16 1.60 -11.45 -9.81
CA GLU A 16 2.41 -11.88 -8.67
C GLU A 16 1.71 -11.59 -7.35
N LEU A 17 1.13 -10.40 -7.23
CA LEU A 17 0.39 -9.99 -6.05
C LEU A 17 -0.89 -10.84 -5.85
N ASP A 18 -1.59 -11.20 -6.92
CA ASP A 18 -2.79 -12.06 -6.84
C ASP A 18 -2.43 -13.50 -6.46
N ALA A 19 -1.34 -14.04 -7.02
CA ALA A 19 -0.89 -15.41 -6.73
C ALA A 19 -0.43 -15.60 -5.28
N ASN A 20 0.02 -14.54 -4.61
CA ASN A 20 0.57 -14.59 -3.25
C ASN A 20 -0.35 -13.94 -2.20
N SER A 21 -1.63 -13.74 -2.52
CA SER A 21 -2.62 -13.16 -1.60
C SER A 21 -3.84 -14.06 -1.44
N VAL A 22 -4.73 -13.67 -0.53
CA VAL A 22 -5.96 -14.41 -0.23
C VAL A 22 -7.08 -13.99 -1.18
N GLU A 23 -7.95 -14.93 -1.54
CA GLU A 23 -9.08 -14.70 -2.45
C GLU A 23 -9.95 -13.51 -2.02
N GLY A 24 -10.21 -13.38 -0.72
CA GLY A 24 -10.98 -12.29 -0.14
C GLY A 24 -10.40 -10.90 -0.37
N MET A 25 -9.08 -10.77 -0.56
CA MET A 25 -8.46 -9.51 -0.97
C MET A 25 -8.55 -9.34 -2.48
N ASN A 26 -8.23 -10.39 -3.25
CA ASN A 26 -8.20 -10.36 -4.71
C ASN A 26 -9.54 -9.92 -5.31
N ARG A 27 -10.67 -10.40 -4.76
CA ARG A 27 -12.03 -10.06 -5.21
C ARG A 27 -12.35 -8.55 -5.19
N HIS A 28 -11.63 -7.74 -4.42
CA HIS A 28 -11.91 -6.31 -4.24
C HIS A 28 -10.90 -5.40 -4.95
N ARG A 29 -9.80 -5.96 -5.46
CA ARG A 29 -8.68 -5.18 -5.99
C ARG A 29 -9.04 -4.35 -7.21
N ASP A 30 -9.80 -4.90 -8.15
CA ASP A 30 -10.17 -4.18 -9.37
C ASP A 30 -11.02 -2.94 -9.06
N ALA A 31 -12.09 -3.13 -8.26
CA ALA A 31 -12.96 -2.03 -7.86
C ALA A 31 -12.21 -0.96 -7.05
N ALA A 32 -11.31 -1.38 -6.15
CA ALA A 32 -10.48 -0.45 -5.39
C ALA A 32 -9.49 0.30 -6.29
N PHE A 33 -8.87 -0.38 -7.25
CA PHE A 33 -7.93 0.21 -8.18
C PHE A 33 -8.60 1.21 -9.12
N ASP A 34 -9.74 0.86 -9.70
CA ASP A 34 -10.54 1.77 -10.54
C ASP A 34 -10.97 3.01 -9.76
N ARG A 35 -11.36 2.84 -8.50
CA ARG A 35 -11.70 3.98 -7.64
C ARG A 35 -10.46 4.85 -7.39
N PHE A 36 -9.33 4.26 -7.05
CA PHE A 36 -8.07 4.98 -6.81
C PHE A 36 -7.57 5.71 -8.06
N GLN A 37 -7.78 5.15 -9.25
CA GLN A 37 -7.46 5.83 -10.51
C GLN A 37 -8.22 7.15 -10.66
N GLN A 38 -9.47 7.20 -10.21
CA GLN A 38 -10.34 8.38 -10.29
C GLN A 38 -10.05 9.43 -9.21
N ILE A 39 -9.83 9.01 -7.97
CA ILE A 39 -9.78 9.95 -6.82
C ILE A 39 -8.38 10.16 -6.24
N GLY A 40 -7.42 9.29 -6.54
CA GLY A 40 -6.06 9.36 -5.97
C GLY A 40 -6.06 9.21 -4.45
N PHE A 41 -5.03 9.75 -3.80
CA PHE A 41 -5.04 9.90 -2.34
C PHE A 41 -5.98 11.06 -1.95
N PRO A 42 -6.70 10.94 -0.83
CA PRO A 42 -7.47 12.06 -0.30
C PRO A 42 -6.54 13.17 0.19
N THR A 43 -7.07 14.39 0.25
CA THR A 43 -6.32 15.59 0.60
C THR A 43 -6.91 16.25 1.85
N SER A 44 -6.27 17.32 2.34
CA SER A 44 -6.82 18.11 3.45
C SER A 44 -8.06 18.94 3.06
N ARG A 45 -8.52 18.87 1.79
CA ARG A 45 -9.76 19.50 1.32
C ARG A 45 -10.99 18.71 1.75
N GLU A 46 -10.85 17.40 1.91
CA GLU A 46 -11.88 16.52 2.45
C GLU A 46 -11.91 16.64 3.98
N GLU A 47 -13.10 16.85 4.56
CA GLU A 47 -13.24 17.04 6.01
C GLU A 47 -12.66 15.87 6.81
N ASP A 48 -12.93 14.64 6.37
CA ASP A 48 -12.44 13.40 6.98
C ASP A 48 -10.91 13.29 6.99
N TYR A 49 -10.21 14.05 6.13
CA TYR A 49 -8.75 14.00 5.96
C TYR A 49 -8.06 15.33 6.28
N LYS A 50 -8.77 16.28 6.88
CA LYS A 50 -8.27 17.64 7.18
C LYS A 50 -6.96 17.66 7.98
N HIS A 51 -6.77 16.66 8.83
CA HIS A 51 -5.61 16.52 9.72
C HIS A 51 -4.74 15.30 9.39
N SER A 52 -4.90 14.70 8.21
CA SER A 52 -4.16 13.50 7.79
C SER A 52 -3.65 13.66 6.37
N ASP A 53 -2.34 13.70 6.23
CA ASP A 53 -1.67 13.72 4.92
C ASP A 53 -1.26 12.30 4.53
N LEU A 54 -2.18 11.59 3.87
CA LEU A 54 -1.92 10.22 3.44
C LEU A 54 -0.86 10.16 2.34
N ALA A 55 -0.86 11.10 1.39
CA ALA A 55 0.15 11.12 0.33
C ALA A 55 1.56 11.18 0.92
N ARG A 56 1.78 12.04 1.93
CA ARG A 56 3.05 12.11 2.66
C ARG A 56 3.39 10.84 3.43
N ALA A 57 2.40 10.18 4.04
CA ALA A 57 2.63 8.92 4.76
C ALA A 57 3.12 7.80 3.82
N PHE A 58 2.68 7.81 2.57
CA PHE A 58 3.03 6.83 1.53
C PHE A 58 4.18 7.26 0.61
N ASP A 59 4.80 8.43 0.87
CA ASP A 59 5.98 8.94 0.14
C ASP A 59 7.30 8.35 0.66
N ALA A 60 7.27 7.66 1.79
CA ALA A 60 8.43 6.95 2.34
C ALA A 60 8.72 5.65 1.57
N ASP A 61 10.00 5.24 1.54
CA ASP A 61 10.37 3.89 1.09
C ASP A 61 10.02 2.88 2.18
N LEU A 62 8.80 2.35 2.09
CA LEU A 62 8.27 1.35 3.04
C LEU A 62 8.69 -0.08 2.71
N GLY A 63 9.37 -0.30 1.58
CA GLY A 63 9.56 -1.63 1.00
C GLY A 63 8.23 -2.30 0.59
N LEU A 64 8.32 -3.37 -0.20
CA LEU A 64 7.15 -4.13 -0.67
C LEU A 64 7.35 -5.63 -0.44
N ASN A 65 6.33 -6.28 0.12
CA ASN A 65 6.29 -7.74 0.26
C ASN A 65 5.21 -8.36 -0.62
N LEU A 66 5.41 -8.31 -1.94
CA LEU A 66 4.43 -8.77 -2.93
C LEU A 66 4.21 -10.30 -2.90
N ARG A 67 5.24 -11.05 -2.50
CA ARG A 67 5.23 -12.51 -2.40
C ARG A 67 4.77 -13.04 -1.05
N ASN A 68 4.37 -12.15 -0.13
CA ASN A 68 4.01 -12.50 1.24
C ASN A 68 5.07 -13.40 1.91
N ILE A 69 6.35 -13.09 1.68
CA ILE A 69 7.47 -13.85 2.24
C ILE A 69 7.47 -13.62 3.75
N PRO A 70 7.56 -14.70 4.57
CA PRO A 70 7.75 -14.55 5.99
C PRO A 70 9.12 -13.92 6.25
N ILE A 71 9.14 -12.72 6.82
CA ILE A 71 10.37 -12.03 7.21
C ILE A 71 10.59 -12.37 8.69
N PRO A 72 11.53 -13.26 9.04
CA PRO A 72 11.78 -13.60 10.43
C PRO A 72 12.44 -12.39 11.11
N VAL A 73 11.72 -11.78 12.04
CA VAL A 73 12.24 -10.71 12.90
C VAL A 73 12.12 -11.18 14.34
N ASN A 74 13.22 -11.17 15.08
CA ASN A 74 13.19 -11.34 16.53
C ASN A 74 12.90 -9.96 17.17
N PRO A 75 11.71 -9.74 17.77
CA PRO A 75 11.37 -8.44 18.33
C PRO A 75 12.31 -8.01 19.46
N TYR A 76 12.86 -8.98 20.20
CA TYR A 76 13.79 -8.72 21.30
C TYR A 76 15.16 -8.22 20.84
N ASP A 77 15.56 -8.58 19.62
CA ASP A 77 16.80 -8.10 19.02
C ASP A 77 16.59 -6.79 18.27
N ALA A 78 15.44 -6.65 17.59
CA ALA A 78 15.13 -5.50 16.72
C ALA A 78 14.62 -4.27 17.48
N PHE A 79 13.91 -4.46 18.58
CA PHE A 79 13.28 -3.39 19.36
C PHE A 79 13.74 -3.48 20.82
N LYS A 80 14.95 -2.98 21.08
CA LYS A 80 15.46 -2.80 22.45
C LYS A 80 15.78 -1.33 22.69
N CYS A 81 15.54 -0.89 23.92
CA CYS A 81 16.09 0.37 24.39
C CYS A 81 17.61 0.23 24.53
N ASP A 82 18.32 1.32 24.27
CA ASP A 82 19.74 1.42 24.64
C ASP A 82 19.93 1.32 26.16
#